data_AF-A0A6G1D0H6-F1
#
_entry.id   AF-A0A6G1D0H6-F1
#
_cell.length_a   1.000
_cell.length_b   1.000
_cell.length_c   1.000
_cell.angle_alpha   90.00
_cell.angle_beta   90.00
_cell.angle_gamma   90.00
#
_symmetry.space_group_name_H-M   'P 1'
#
loop_
_entity.id
_entity.type
_entity.pdbx_description
1 polymer ?
#
loop_
_entity_poly.entity_id
_entity_poly.type
_entity_poly.pdbx_seq_one_letter_code
_entity_poly.pdbx_strand_id
1 'polypeptide(L)'
;TRASDRLVSWRGPDDPSPGSFSYSGDTDTFLQVFLRNGTRPLMRDGPWTGYVVDNQYQTNTSAIVYMAIINTDEKIYMTFSVSDGAPHTRFVLTYAGKYQLQRWSTGSSAWVVLQEWPTECDLYGFCGQYGYCDNTAEALPTCKCLAGFEPTSTAEWNSGRFAQGCRRKEAVQCSDRFLAVPGMQSPDKFVLVANKTFEACAAECGGNCSCVAYAYANLGSSRSKGDTTRCLVWSGELIDTGKVGQGSTDSDTLYLRLAGLDTGGSTTSNVFKIVLPVLASILTVLCISFTWLKIKGKRRNREKHRELILDVTITPANEMVKQWLHGS
;
A
#
# COMPACT_ATOMS: atom_id res chain seq x y z
N THR A 1 -33.02 16.19 2.77
CA THR A 1 -31.83 16.98 2.39
C THR A 1 -31.99 17.42 0.95
N ARG A 2 -31.90 18.71 0.63
CA ARG A 2 -31.87 19.16 -0.78
C ARG A 2 -30.60 18.57 -1.41
N ALA A 3 -30.75 17.87 -2.52
CA ALA A 3 -29.60 17.42 -3.31
C ALA A 3 -28.84 18.68 -3.76
N SER A 4 -27.61 18.82 -3.31
CA SER A 4 -26.69 19.87 -3.74
C SER A 4 -25.52 19.18 -4.39
N ASP A 5 -25.24 19.52 -5.65
CA ASP A 5 -24.17 18.89 -6.45
C ASP A 5 -22.76 19.19 -5.89
N ARG A 6 -22.68 20.11 -4.93
CA ARG A 6 -21.45 20.52 -4.24
C ARG A 6 -21.75 21.03 -2.83
N LEU A 7 -20.78 20.89 -1.93
CA LEU A 7 -20.75 21.60 -0.66
C LEU A 7 -19.98 22.92 -0.86
N VAL A 8 -20.58 24.05 -0.47
CA VAL A 8 -19.96 25.38 -0.60
C VAL A 8 -19.78 25.97 0.78
N SER A 9 -18.60 26.52 1.04
CA SER A 9 -18.29 27.25 2.27
C SER A 9 -19.18 28.48 2.44
N TRP A 10 -19.34 28.91 3.68
CA TRP A 10 -19.80 30.26 4.00
C TRP A 10 -18.73 31.28 3.63
N ARG A 11 -19.12 32.52 3.35
CA ARG A 11 -18.18 33.61 3.09
C ARG A 11 -17.40 34.00 4.33
N GLY A 12 -18.02 33.90 5.50
CA GLY A 12 -17.39 34.20 6.79
C GLY A 12 -18.06 33.48 7.95
N PRO A 13 -17.56 33.68 9.18
CA PRO A 13 -18.13 33.05 10.37
C PRO A 13 -19.61 33.42 10.61
N ASP A 14 -19.98 34.66 10.31
CA ASP A 14 -21.33 35.21 10.52
C ASP A 14 -22.07 35.53 9.21
N ASP A 15 -21.50 35.17 8.05
CA ASP A 15 -22.08 35.43 6.73
C ASP A 15 -22.33 34.10 5.98
N PRO A 16 -23.58 33.60 5.95
CA PRO A 16 -23.94 32.35 5.31
C PRO A 16 -24.01 32.43 3.78
N SER A 17 -23.72 33.59 3.18
CA SER A 17 -23.64 33.71 1.72
C SER A 17 -22.52 32.80 1.16
N PRO A 18 -22.62 32.37 -0.12
CA PRO A 18 -21.62 31.51 -0.72
C PRO A 18 -20.21 32.12 -0.68
N GLY A 19 -19.27 31.35 -0.12
CA GLY A 19 -17.83 31.64 -0.07
C GLY A 19 -17.06 31.10 -1.29
N SER A 20 -15.72 31.13 -1.21
CA SER A 20 -14.85 30.75 -2.34
C SER A 20 -14.48 29.26 -2.37
N PHE A 21 -14.65 28.53 -1.25
CA PHE A 21 -14.29 27.12 -1.19
C PHE A 21 -15.46 26.21 -1.53
N SER A 22 -15.18 25.15 -2.28
CA SER A 22 -16.15 24.12 -2.63
C SER A 22 -15.58 22.71 -2.56
N TYR A 23 -16.39 21.74 -2.15
CA TYR A 23 -16.08 20.32 -2.16
C TYR A 23 -17.10 19.58 -3.04
N SER A 24 -16.62 18.95 -4.11
CA SER A 24 -17.47 18.24 -5.07
C SER A 24 -16.68 17.23 -5.90
N GLY A 25 -17.39 16.27 -6.50
CA GLY A 25 -16.85 15.47 -7.60
C GLY A 25 -16.50 16.33 -8.81
N ASP A 26 -15.61 15.84 -9.68
CA ASP A 26 -15.43 16.43 -11.01
C ASP A 26 -16.71 16.28 -11.84
N THR A 27 -17.07 17.32 -12.59
CA THR A 27 -18.36 17.40 -13.29
C THR A 27 -18.44 16.51 -14.52
N ASP A 28 -17.30 16.17 -15.10
CA ASP A 28 -17.26 15.48 -16.39
C ASP A 28 -17.31 13.96 -16.22
N THR A 29 -16.64 13.46 -15.18
CA THR A 29 -16.55 12.02 -14.96
C THR A 29 -17.05 11.64 -13.57
N PHE A 30 -16.92 12.45 -12.52
CA PHE A 30 -17.09 12.03 -11.13
C PHE A 30 -16.12 10.88 -10.76
N LEU A 31 -14.93 10.81 -11.38
CA LEU A 31 -13.86 9.90 -10.95
C LEU A 31 -13.19 10.43 -9.70
N GLN A 32 -13.08 11.73 -9.53
CA GLN A 32 -12.28 12.31 -8.46
C GLN A 32 -13.09 13.35 -7.72
N VAL A 33 -12.85 13.44 -6.42
CA VAL A 33 -13.43 14.47 -5.56
C VAL A 33 -12.36 15.49 -5.24
N PHE A 34 -12.74 16.76 -5.24
CA PHE A 34 -11.82 17.85 -5.01
C PHE A 34 -12.37 18.83 -4.00
N LEU A 35 -11.47 19.28 -3.12
CA LEU A 35 -11.60 20.55 -2.44
C LEU A 35 -10.94 21.65 -3.29
N ARG A 36 -11.66 22.74 -3.54
CA ARG A 36 -11.18 23.85 -4.37
C ARG A 36 -11.30 25.19 -3.67
N ASN A 37 -10.43 26.12 -4.04
CA ASN A 37 -10.60 27.56 -3.82
C ASN A 37 -10.82 28.22 -5.18
N GLY A 38 -12.07 28.59 -5.48
CA GLY A 38 -12.50 28.93 -6.83
C GLY A 38 -12.23 27.76 -7.78
N THR A 39 -11.35 27.97 -8.77
CA THR A 39 -10.96 26.93 -9.74
C THR A 39 -9.71 26.14 -9.34
N ARG A 40 -8.98 26.55 -8.29
CA ARG A 40 -7.71 25.95 -7.91
C ARG A 40 -7.93 24.74 -6.99
N PRO A 41 -7.40 23.54 -7.31
CA PRO A 41 -7.42 22.41 -6.39
C PRO A 41 -6.59 22.72 -5.13
N LEU A 42 -7.12 22.34 -3.97
CA LEU A 42 -6.42 22.36 -2.69
C LEU A 42 -6.14 20.95 -2.16
N MET A 43 -7.05 20.02 -2.41
CA MET A 43 -6.96 18.61 -2.05
C MET A 43 -7.72 17.81 -3.09
N ARG A 44 -7.32 16.56 -3.27
CA ARG A 44 -7.94 15.63 -4.19
C ARG A 44 -7.91 14.21 -3.65
N ASP A 45 -9.04 13.53 -3.75
CA ASP A 45 -9.14 12.11 -3.43
C ASP A 45 -8.71 11.24 -4.62
N GLY A 46 -8.38 9.97 -4.37
CA GLY A 46 -8.05 9.01 -5.41
C GLY A 46 -9.15 8.89 -6.48
N PRO A 47 -8.82 8.50 -7.73
CA PRO A 47 -9.85 8.16 -8.69
C PRO A 47 -10.66 6.97 -8.15
N TRP A 48 -11.98 7.08 -8.20
CA TRP A 48 -12.88 6.07 -7.69
C TRP A 48 -12.55 4.69 -8.26
N THR A 49 -12.29 3.76 -7.34
CA THR A 49 -11.84 2.40 -7.64
C THR A 49 -12.99 1.43 -7.86
N GLY A 50 -14.24 1.90 -7.79
CA GLY A 50 -15.43 1.09 -8.07
C GLY A 50 -16.07 0.45 -6.83
N TYR A 51 -15.51 0.68 -5.64
CA TYR A 51 -16.10 0.24 -4.38
C TYR A 51 -17.25 1.17 -3.95
N VAL A 52 -18.35 0.57 -3.49
CA VAL A 52 -19.54 1.30 -3.02
C VAL A 52 -19.29 1.93 -1.65
N VAL A 53 -18.49 1.30 -0.79
CA VAL A 53 -18.05 1.85 0.50
C VAL A 53 -16.60 2.30 0.33
N ASP A 54 -16.40 3.60 0.48
CA ASP A 54 -15.16 4.27 0.13
C ASP A 54 -14.24 4.42 1.34
N ASN A 55 -14.78 4.70 2.53
CA ASN A 55 -13.96 4.90 3.72
C ASN A 55 -14.69 4.52 5.02
N GLN A 56 -13.93 3.99 5.99
CA GLN A 56 -14.37 3.73 7.37
C GLN A 56 -13.54 4.57 8.34
N TYR A 57 -14.14 5.61 8.92
CA TYR A 57 -13.48 6.37 9.98
C TYR A 57 -13.81 5.74 11.33
N GLN A 58 -12.83 5.05 11.92
CA GLN A 58 -12.91 4.64 13.31
C GLN A 58 -12.45 5.80 14.19
N THR A 59 -13.41 6.51 14.78
CA THR A 59 -13.08 7.44 15.86
C THR A 59 -13.05 6.67 17.17
N ASN A 60 -11.98 6.83 17.93
CA ASN A 60 -11.56 6.00 19.07
C ASN A 60 -12.60 5.90 20.21
N THR A 61 -13.72 5.19 19.99
CA THR A 61 -14.64 4.50 20.96
C THR A 61 -16.15 4.78 20.88
N SER A 62 -16.71 5.56 19.93
CA SER A 62 -18.19 5.80 19.97
C SER A 62 -18.97 5.85 18.65
N ALA A 63 -18.33 5.96 17.49
CA ALA A 63 -19.04 5.98 16.23
C ALA A 63 -18.16 5.49 15.10
N ILE A 64 -18.74 4.67 14.22
CA ILE A 64 -18.17 4.32 12.94
C ILE A 64 -18.89 5.17 11.89
N VAL A 65 -18.13 5.94 11.11
CA VAL A 65 -18.66 6.67 9.95
C VAL A 65 -18.34 5.85 8.71
N TYR A 66 -19.38 5.52 7.95
CA TYR A 66 -19.28 4.82 6.68
C TYR A 66 -19.49 5.83 5.55
N MET A 67 -18.51 6.00 4.67
CA MET A 67 -18.67 6.81 3.46
C MET A 67 -18.93 5.88 2.27
N ALA A 68 -19.86 6.27 1.41
CA ALA A 68 -20.25 5.50 0.24
C ALA A 68 -20.42 6.38 -0.99
N ILE A 69 -19.99 5.85 -2.14
CA ILE A 69 -20.25 6.42 -3.46
C ILE A 69 -21.32 5.55 -4.11
N ILE A 70 -22.49 6.15 -4.33
CA ILE A 70 -23.62 5.49 -4.96
C ILE A 70 -23.69 5.95 -6.40
N ASN A 71 -23.60 4.98 -7.31
CA ASN A 71 -23.75 5.17 -8.74
C ASN A 71 -25.04 4.46 -9.18
N THR A 72 -26.08 5.24 -9.49
CA THR A 72 -27.32 4.74 -10.10
C THR A 72 -27.36 5.17 -11.57
N ASP A 73 -28.25 4.55 -12.36
CA ASP A 73 -28.47 4.91 -13.77
C ASP A 73 -28.84 6.40 -13.98
N GLU A 74 -29.30 7.07 -12.92
CA GLU A 74 -29.74 8.48 -12.95
C GLU A 74 -28.70 9.46 -12.39
N LYS A 75 -27.93 9.06 -11.37
CA LYS A 75 -27.02 9.97 -10.67
C LYS A 75 -25.89 9.25 -9.95
N ILE A 76 -24.76 9.94 -9.83
CA ILE A 76 -23.65 9.54 -8.98
C ILE A 76 -23.59 10.53 -7.81
N TYR A 77 -23.54 10.03 -6.58
CA TYR A 77 -23.46 10.88 -5.39
C TYR A 77 -22.69 10.20 -4.24
N MET A 78 -22.07 11.03 -3.41
CA MET A 78 -21.49 10.61 -2.15
C MET A 78 -22.52 10.72 -1.03
N THR A 79 -22.52 9.73 -0.14
CA THR A 79 -23.32 9.74 1.09
C THR A 79 -22.51 9.17 2.24
N PHE A 80 -22.92 9.46 3.47
CA PHE A 80 -22.36 8.81 4.64
C PHE A 80 -23.46 8.35 5.61
N SER A 81 -23.16 7.32 6.38
CA SER A 81 -23.98 6.86 7.49
C SER A 81 -23.13 6.71 8.75
N VAL A 82 -23.79 6.61 9.89
CA VAL A 82 -23.14 6.40 11.19
C VAL A 82 -23.74 5.18 11.87
N SER A 83 -22.96 4.50 12.70
CA SER A 83 -23.43 3.35 13.50
C SER A 83 -24.61 3.70 14.40
N ASP A 84 -25.49 2.74 14.66
CA ASP A 84 -26.65 2.93 15.54
C ASP A 84 -26.24 3.44 16.93
N GLY A 85 -26.99 4.42 17.44
CA GLY A 85 -26.69 5.08 18.72
C GLY A 85 -25.54 6.10 18.68
N ALA A 86 -24.91 6.31 17.52
CA ALA A 86 -23.88 7.34 17.36
C ALA A 86 -24.47 8.76 17.59
N PRO A 87 -23.73 9.67 18.23
CA PRO A 87 -24.13 11.08 18.30
C PRO A 87 -24.25 11.72 16.92
N HIS A 88 -25.01 12.82 16.83
CA HIS A 88 -25.14 13.58 15.58
C HIS A 88 -23.76 13.92 15.01
N THR A 89 -23.59 13.61 13.72
CA THR A 89 -22.33 13.74 13.00
C THR A 89 -22.58 14.49 11.69
N ARG A 90 -21.64 15.35 11.29
CA ARG A 90 -21.75 16.14 10.07
C ARG A 90 -20.39 16.38 9.43
N PHE A 91 -20.37 16.51 8.11
CA PHE A 91 -19.27 17.10 7.38
C PHE A 91 -19.53 18.59 7.17
N VAL A 92 -18.51 19.42 7.38
CA VAL A 92 -18.59 20.88 7.25
C VAL A 92 -17.42 21.38 6.43
N LEU A 93 -17.69 22.20 5.42
CA LEU A 93 -16.67 22.99 4.75
C LEU A 93 -16.66 24.40 5.34
N THR A 94 -15.61 24.73 6.08
CA THR A 94 -15.49 26.01 6.79
C THR A 94 -15.17 27.15 5.83
N TYR A 95 -15.43 28.39 6.26
CA TYR A 95 -15.06 29.61 5.51
C TYR A 95 -13.54 29.74 5.28
N ALA A 96 -12.72 29.03 6.06
CA ALA A 96 -11.26 29.01 5.93
C ALA A 96 -10.77 27.91 4.96
N GLY A 97 -11.67 27.18 4.30
CA GLY A 97 -11.31 26.13 3.36
C GLY A 97 -10.87 24.82 4.03
N LYS A 98 -11.37 24.55 5.25
CA LYS A 98 -11.16 23.27 5.93
C LYS A 98 -12.38 22.38 5.80
N TYR A 99 -12.19 21.15 5.34
CA TYR A 99 -13.21 20.11 5.33
C TYR A 99 -13.10 19.33 6.64
N GLN A 100 -14.15 19.37 7.46
CA GLN A 100 -14.12 18.83 8.81
C GLN A 100 -15.21 17.79 9.02
N LEU A 101 -14.85 16.66 9.60
CA LEU A 101 -15.78 15.73 10.22
C LEU A 101 -16.02 16.17 11.66
N GLN A 102 -17.26 16.51 12.01
CA GLN A 102 -17.64 16.99 13.33
C GLN A 102 -18.69 16.08 13.98
N ARG A 103 -18.60 15.94 15.31
CA ARG A 103 -19.56 15.20 16.14
C ARG A 103 -20.10 16.08 17.26
N TRP A 104 -21.40 15.98 17.53
CA TRP A 104 -22.02 16.62 18.67
C TRP A 104 -21.56 15.98 19.99
N SER A 105 -21.10 16.80 20.93
CA SER A 105 -20.75 16.38 22.28
C SER A 105 -21.79 16.92 23.26
N THR A 106 -22.54 16.03 23.90
CA THR A 106 -23.54 16.40 24.92
C THR A 106 -22.89 17.02 26.15
N GLY A 107 -21.73 16.49 26.57
CA GLY A 107 -21.01 16.99 27.75
C GLY A 107 -20.52 18.44 27.63
N SER A 108 -20.14 18.86 26.43
CA SER A 108 -19.70 20.24 26.15
C SER A 108 -20.74 21.10 25.44
N SER A 109 -21.90 20.53 25.10
CA SER A 109 -22.95 21.19 24.29
C SER A 109 -22.39 21.88 23.03
N ALA A 110 -21.44 21.23 22.36
CA ALA A 110 -20.72 21.81 21.23
C ALA A 110 -20.36 20.75 20.18
N TRP A 111 -20.08 21.22 18.95
CA TRP A 111 -19.50 20.39 17.89
C TRP A 111 -18.00 20.24 18.12
N VAL A 112 -17.54 18.99 18.16
CA VAL A 112 -16.13 18.62 18.29
C VAL A 112 -15.61 18.17 16.92
N VAL A 113 -14.48 18.71 16.50
CA VAL A 113 -13.79 18.31 15.26
C VAL A 113 -13.09 16.97 15.50
N LEU A 114 -13.44 15.96 14.71
CA LEU A 114 -12.85 14.62 14.77
C LEU A 114 -11.67 14.50 13.80
N GLN A 115 -11.84 15.01 12.58
CA GLN A 115 -10.83 15.05 11.53
C GLN A 115 -10.98 16.34 10.74
N GLU A 116 -9.88 16.81 10.19
CA GLU A 116 -9.78 18.03 9.40
C GLU A 116 -8.84 17.82 8.22
N TRP A 117 -9.28 18.25 7.04
CA TRP A 117 -8.51 18.22 5.81
C TRP A 117 -8.51 19.61 5.12
N PRO A 118 -7.49 19.92 4.30
CA PRO A 118 -6.29 19.12 4.08
C PRO A 118 -5.30 19.24 5.25
N THR A 119 -4.62 18.14 5.56
CA THR A 119 -3.31 18.11 6.25
C THR A 119 -2.17 18.27 5.22
N GLU A 120 -0.90 18.21 5.64
CA GLU A 120 0.25 18.50 4.76
C GLU A 120 0.26 17.66 3.48
N CYS A 121 0.22 16.32 3.58
CA CYS A 121 0.23 15.45 2.40
C CYS A 121 -1.08 15.41 1.62
N ASP A 122 -2.17 15.93 2.18
CA ASP A 122 -3.44 16.08 1.47
C ASP A 122 -3.43 17.31 0.56
N LEU A 123 -2.46 18.23 0.74
CA LEU A 123 -2.33 19.40 -0.11
C LEU A 123 -1.99 18.96 -1.54
N TYR A 124 -2.78 19.47 -2.48
CA TYR A 124 -2.63 19.13 -3.90
C TYR A 124 -1.22 19.42 -4.39
N GLY A 125 -0.54 18.39 -4.88
CA GLY A 125 0.82 18.49 -5.41
C GLY A 125 1.89 18.77 -4.37
N PHE A 126 1.65 18.46 -3.09
CA PHE A 126 2.60 18.69 -1.99
C PHE A 126 4.03 18.20 -2.28
N CYS A 127 4.15 16.99 -2.85
CA CYS A 127 5.45 16.38 -3.19
C CYS A 127 6.01 16.78 -4.56
N GLY A 128 5.37 17.71 -5.26
CA GLY A 128 5.75 18.11 -6.62
C GLY A 128 5.59 17.00 -7.66
N GLN A 129 6.07 17.28 -8.87
CA GLN A 129 6.04 16.32 -9.98
C GLN A 129 6.92 15.09 -9.72
N TYR A 130 6.43 13.91 -10.10
CA TYR A 130 7.10 12.61 -9.94
C TYR A 130 7.53 12.26 -8.49
N GLY A 131 7.14 13.09 -7.53
CA GLY A 131 7.17 12.80 -6.11
C GLY A 131 5.81 12.24 -5.67
N TYR A 132 5.83 11.45 -4.61
CA TYR A 132 4.61 10.94 -3.98
C TYR A 132 4.70 11.07 -2.47
N CYS A 133 3.57 11.30 -1.82
CA CYS A 133 3.52 11.24 -0.36
C CYS A 133 3.40 9.79 0.10
N ASP A 134 4.29 9.36 1.00
CA ASP A 134 4.25 8.03 1.60
C ASP A 134 3.45 8.03 2.91
N ASN A 135 2.16 7.68 2.82
CA ASN A 135 1.26 7.59 3.96
C ASN A 135 1.32 6.21 4.67
N THR A 136 2.23 5.32 4.25
CA THR A 136 2.38 3.98 4.84
C THR A 136 3.47 3.90 5.92
N ALA A 137 4.28 4.94 6.06
CA ALA A 137 5.33 4.98 7.08
C ALA A 137 4.73 5.24 8.47
N GLU A 138 5.29 4.60 9.50
CA GLU A 138 4.88 4.82 10.91
C GLU A 138 5.31 6.22 11.42
N ALA A 139 6.35 6.81 10.81
CA ALA A 139 6.72 8.20 11.01
C ALA A 139 5.89 9.12 10.10
N LEU A 140 5.76 10.39 10.47
CA LEU A 140 5.02 11.43 9.72
C LEU A 140 5.13 11.25 8.20
N PRO A 141 4.00 11.29 7.45
CA PRO A 141 4.02 11.15 6.01
C PRO A 141 5.07 12.04 5.37
N THR A 142 5.84 11.48 4.44
CA THR A 142 6.96 12.19 3.82
C THR A 142 6.99 11.99 2.32
N CYS A 143 7.55 12.95 1.60
CA CYS A 143 7.68 12.88 0.17
C CYS A 143 8.86 11.98 -0.24
N LYS A 144 8.61 11.11 -1.22
CA LYS A 144 9.61 10.28 -1.88
C LYS A 144 9.51 10.45 -3.39
N CYS A 145 10.62 10.21 -4.10
CA CYS A 145 10.59 10.16 -5.56
C CYS A 145 10.15 8.79 -6.04
N LEU A 146 9.41 8.75 -7.16
CA LEU A 146 9.11 7.51 -7.86
C LEU A 146 10.40 6.77 -8.27
N ALA A 147 10.32 5.45 -8.42
CA ALA A 147 11.46 4.64 -8.86
C ALA A 147 12.01 5.17 -10.20
N GLY A 148 13.34 5.30 -10.33
CA GLY A 148 13.98 5.90 -11.51
C GLY A 148 14.04 7.44 -11.53
N PHE A 149 13.57 8.09 -10.46
CA PHE A 149 13.63 9.54 -10.28
C PHE A 149 14.48 9.93 -9.07
N GLU A 150 14.95 11.16 -9.05
CA GLU A 150 15.69 11.79 -7.95
C GLU A 150 15.20 13.22 -7.70
N PRO A 151 15.40 13.78 -6.49
CA PRO A 151 14.99 15.15 -6.22
C PRO A 151 15.61 16.15 -7.20
N THR A 152 14.82 17.10 -7.70
CA THR A 152 15.32 18.17 -8.56
C THR A 152 16.36 19.03 -7.83
N SER A 153 16.14 19.26 -6.52
CA SER A 153 17.08 19.92 -5.62
C SER A 153 17.22 19.14 -4.33
N THR A 154 18.36 18.49 -4.13
CA THR A 154 18.66 17.71 -2.91
C THR A 154 18.63 18.59 -1.65
N ALA A 155 19.07 19.85 -1.74
CA ALA A 155 19.09 20.77 -0.60
C ALA A 155 17.67 21.14 -0.14
N GLU A 156 16.78 21.46 -1.08
CA GLU A 156 15.37 21.76 -0.80
C GLU A 156 14.67 20.53 -0.22
N TRP A 157 14.87 19.37 -0.84
CA TRP A 157 14.27 18.09 -0.42
C TRP A 157 14.64 17.71 1.01
N ASN A 158 15.93 17.83 1.37
CA ASN A 158 16.41 17.54 2.72
C ASN A 158 15.92 18.54 3.78
N SER A 159 15.43 19.71 3.34
CA SER A 159 14.85 20.74 4.22
C SER A 159 13.32 20.68 4.32
N GLY A 160 12.69 19.67 3.74
CA GLY A 160 11.23 19.53 3.73
C GLY A 160 10.51 20.37 2.67
N ARG A 161 11.23 20.93 1.69
CA ARG A 161 10.66 21.71 0.59
C ARG A 161 10.59 20.86 -0.68
N PHE A 162 9.39 20.37 -1.00
CA PHE A 162 9.18 19.37 -2.06
C PHE A 162 8.58 19.93 -3.35
N ALA A 163 8.29 21.23 -3.42
CA ALA A 163 7.57 21.85 -4.54
C ALA A 163 8.24 21.65 -5.92
N GLN A 164 9.56 21.52 -5.98
CA GLN A 164 10.29 21.25 -7.23
C GLN A 164 10.20 19.79 -7.70
N GLY A 165 9.63 18.92 -6.87
CA GLY A 165 9.46 17.50 -7.17
C GLY A 165 10.76 16.77 -7.48
N CYS A 166 10.63 15.80 -8.38
CA CYS A 166 11.68 14.91 -8.81
C CYS A 166 11.87 14.98 -10.33
N ARG A 167 13.08 14.68 -10.77
CA ARG A 167 13.44 14.54 -12.19
C ARG A 167 13.88 13.11 -12.48
N ARG A 168 13.77 12.70 -13.75
CA ARG A 168 14.26 11.39 -14.19
C ARG A 168 15.78 11.30 -14.03
N LYS A 169 16.26 10.14 -13.59
CA LYS A 169 17.70 9.82 -13.58
C LYS A 169 18.23 9.54 -14.99
N GLU A 170 17.41 8.87 -15.79
CA GLU A 170 17.75 8.43 -17.14
C GLU A 170 16.61 8.75 -18.12
N ALA A 171 16.98 9.05 -19.36
CA ALA A 171 16.00 9.30 -20.42
C ALA A 171 15.35 7.98 -20.85
N VAL A 172 14.02 7.99 -20.98
CA VAL A 172 13.26 6.83 -21.44
C VAL A 172 13.23 6.74 -22.97
N GLN A 173 13.33 5.53 -23.48
CA GLN A 173 13.11 5.17 -24.87
C GLN A 173 11.69 4.63 -25.07
N CYS A 174 11.16 4.71 -26.28
CA CYS A 174 9.80 4.25 -26.56
C CYS A 174 9.62 2.73 -26.40
N SER A 175 10.69 1.95 -26.57
CA SER A 175 10.74 0.51 -26.33
C SER A 175 10.81 0.13 -24.85
N ASP A 176 10.95 1.10 -23.95
CA ASP A 176 11.03 0.84 -22.52
C ASP A 176 9.74 0.23 -21.98
N ARG A 177 9.93 -0.63 -20.98
CA ARG A 177 8.84 -1.34 -20.31
C ARG A 177 8.32 -0.58 -19.09
N PHE A 178 7.26 -1.14 -18.51
CA PHE A 178 6.59 -0.57 -17.36
C PHE A 178 6.93 -1.34 -16.09
N LEU A 179 7.29 -0.62 -15.03
CA LEU A 179 7.41 -1.14 -13.67
C LEU A 179 6.05 -1.04 -12.98
N ALA A 180 5.54 -2.15 -12.47
CA ALA A 180 4.34 -2.15 -11.63
C ALA A 180 4.67 -1.63 -10.22
N VAL A 181 3.98 -0.57 -9.80
CA VAL A 181 4.10 0.04 -8.48
C VAL A 181 2.74 -0.05 -7.78
N PRO A 182 2.50 -1.08 -6.95
CA PRO A 182 1.22 -1.30 -6.29
C PRO A 182 1.04 -0.40 -5.05
N GLY A 183 -0.19 -0.23 -4.56
CA GLY A 183 -0.45 0.50 -3.31
C GLY A 183 -0.43 2.02 -3.47
N MET A 184 -0.66 2.52 -4.68
CA MET A 184 -0.52 3.92 -5.05
C MET A 184 -1.90 4.58 -5.17
N GLN A 185 -2.05 5.78 -4.65
CA GLN A 185 -3.12 6.68 -5.10
C GLN A 185 -2.72 7.19 -6.49
N SER A 186 -3.54 6.90 -7.49
CA SER A 186 -3.27 7.26 -8.89
C SER A 186 -3.06 8.78 -9.05
N PRO A 187 -2.06 9.23 -9.84
CA PRO A 187 -1.78 10.65 -10.09
C PRO A 187 -2.96 11.39 -10.71
N ASP A 188 -2.98 12.72 -10.61
CA ASP A 188 -3.96 13.54 -11.32
C ASP A 188 -3.63 13.68 -12.82
N LYS A 189 -4.51 14.35 -13.59
CA LYS A 189 -4.32 14.69 -15.02
C LYS A 189 -4.15 13.49 -15.96
N PHE A 190 -4.84 12.39 -15.65
CA PHE A 190 -4.94 11.26 -16.55
C PHE A 190 -5.87 11.53 -17.74
N VAL A 191 -5.70 10.73 -18.78
CA VAL A 191 -6.70 10.51 -19.81
C VAL A 191 -7.41 9.19 -19.50
N LEU A 192 -8.74 9.23 -19.37
CA LEU A 192 -9.58 8.04 -19.24
C LEU A 192 -9.84 7.46 -20.64
N VAL A 193 -9.50 6.19 -20.84
CA VAL A 193 -9.74 5.46 -22.09
C VAL A 193 -10.78 4.37 -21.83
N ALA A 194 -11.94 4.50 -22.46
CA ALA A 194 -13.06 3.58 -22.26
C ALA A 194 -12.87 2.24 -22.98
N ASN A 195 -13.51 1.19 -22.47
CA ASN A 195 -13.67 -0.14 -23.06
C ASN A 195 -12.35 -0.79 -23.48
N LYS A 196 -11.36 -0.77 -22.60
CA LYS A 196 -10.05 -1.42 -22.83
C LYS A 196 -9.90 -2.58 -21.87
N THR A 197 -9.32 -3.69 -22.33
CA THR A 197 -8.77 -4.70 -21.42
C THR A 197 -7.48 -4.18 -20.79
N PHE A 198 -6.97 -4.92 -19.80
CA PHE A 198 -5.65 -4.63 -19.22
C PHE A 198 -4.55 -4.54 -20.29
N GLU A 199 -4.49 -5.51 -21.20
CA GLU A 199 -3.49 -5.58 -22.26
C GLU A 199 -3.67 -4.45 -23.27
N ALA A 200 -4.92 -4.11 -23.61
CA ALA A 200 -5.22 -3.01 -24.52
C ALA A 200 -4.87 -1.65 -23.89
N CYS A 201 -5.04 -1.48 -22.58
CA CYS A 201 -4.62 -0.29 -21.85
C CYS A 201 -3.10 -0.15 -21.82
N ALA A 202 -2.39 -1.26 -21.57
CA ALA A 202 -0.93 -1.31 -21.63
C ALA A 202 -0.42 -0.98 -23.05
N ALA A 203 -1.09 -1.49 -24.09
CA ALA A 203 -0.76 -1.21 -25.49
C ALA A 203 -1.03 0.26 -25.87
N GLU A 204 -2.09 0.87 -25.34
CA GLU A 204 -2.42 2.29 -25.54
C GLU A 204 -1.27 3.19 -25.07
N CYS A 205 -0.78 2.95 -23.85
CA CYS A 205 0.38 3.67 -23.33
C CYS A 205 1.68 3.25 -24.04
N GLY A 206 1.86 1.95 -24.30
CA GLY A 206 3.04 1.39 -24.95
C GLY A 206 3.30 1.98 -26.33
N GLY A 207 2.26 2.12 -27.15
CA GLY A 207 2.32 2.67 -28.50
C GLY A 207 2.48 4.19 -28.56
N ASN A 208 2.27 4.90 -27.45
CA ASN A 208 2.50 6.34 -27.35
C ASN A 208 3.84 6.61 -26.64
N CYS A 209 4.85 7.04 -27.39
CA CYS A 209 6.18 7.31 -26.85
C CYS A 209 6.24 8.45 -25.82
N SER A 210 5.23 9.32 -25.78
CA SER A 210 5.09 10.35 -24.75
C SER A 210 4.40 9.83 -23.48
N CYS A 211 3.78 8.65 -23.53
CA CYS A 211 3.16 8.07 -22.35
C CYS A 211 4.21 7.71 -21.29
N VAL A 212 4.02 8.19 -20.06
CA VAL A 212 4.93 7.94 -18.94
C VAL A 212 4.41 6.92 -17.94
N ALA A 213 3.10 6.69 -17.88
CA ALA A 213 2.49 5.69 -17.01
C ALA A 213 1.07 5.32 -17.46
N TYR A 214 0.59 4.18 -16.99
CA TYR A 214 -0.83 3.82 -17.04
C TYR A 214 -1.27 3.13 -15.75
N ALA A 215 -2.58 3.02 -15.56
CA ALA A 215 -3.20 2.26 -14.48
C ALA A 215 -4.47 1.60 -15.03
N TYR A 216 -4.81 0.44 -14.49
CA TYR A 216 -5.94 -0.34 -14.92
C TYR A 216 -6.69 -0.95 -13.74
N ALA A 217 -8.01 -0.87 -13.76
CA ALA A 217 -8.86 -1.58 -12.82
C ALA A 217 -10.14 -2.09 -13.52
N ASN A 218 -10.68 -3.20 -13.00
CA ASN A 218 -12.06 -3.60 -13.24
C ASN A 218 -12.90 -3.06 -12.07
N LEU A 219 -13.89 -2.23 -12.37
CA LEU A 219 -14.80 -1.62 -11.41
C LEU A 219 -15.95 -2.57 -11.09
N GLY A 220 -16.43 -2.53 -9.84
CA GLY A 220 -17.59 -3.31 -9.39
C GLY A 220 -18.92 -2.86 -9.98
N SER A 221 -19.00 -1.65 -10.55
CA SER A 221 -20.17 -1.14 -11.26
C SER A 221 -19.78 -0.21 -12.41
N SER A 222 -20.58 -0.23 -13.47
CA SER A 222 -20.35 0.59 -14.66
C SER A 222 -20.83 2.02 -14.46
N ARG A 223 -20.09 2.98 -15.02
CA ARG A 223 -20.46 4.41 -15.03
C ARG A 223 -21.03 4.89 -16.35
N SER A 224 -20.82 4.12 -17.41
CA SER A 224 -21.13 4.53 -18.78
C SER A 224 -21.52 3.31 -19.57
N LYS A 225 -22.83 3.07 -19.69
CA LYS A 225 -23.43 2.10 -20.62
C LYS A 225 -22.80 0.70 -20.60
N GLY A 226 -22.39 0.20 -19.43
CA GLY A 226 -21.86 -1.15 -19.27
C GLY A 226 -20.34 -1.28 -19.28
N ASP A 227 -19.57 -0.21 -19.53
CA ASP A 227 -18.12 -0.24 -19.33
C ASP A 227 -17.78 -0.30 -17.83
N THR A 228 -17.25 -1.44 -17.40
CA THR A 228 -16.74 -1.67 -16.04
C THR A 228 -15.22 -1.59 -15.98
N THR A 229 -14.55 -1.13 -17.04
CA THR A 229 -13.10 -0.99 -17.09
C THR A 229 -12.70 0.45 -16.79
N ARG A 230 -11.55 0.63 -16.12
CA ARG A 230 -10.92 1.94 -15.91
C ARG A 230 -9.48 1.86 -16.40
N CYS A 231 -9.24 2.33 -17.61
CA CYS A 231 -7.91 2.53 -18.16
C CYS A 231 -7.52 4.00 -18.05
N LEU A 232 -6.52 4.29 -17.22
CA LEU A 232 -5.97 5.64 -17.03
C LEU A 232 -4.59 5.70 -17.70
N VAL A 233 -4.35 6.73 -18.49
CA VAL A 233 -3.09 6.92 -19.23
C VAL A 233 -2.55 8.32 -18.98
N TRP A 234 -1.24 8.43 -18.73
CA TRP A 234 -0.56 9.71 -18.52
C TRP A 234 0.52 9.93 -19.58
N SER A 235 0.44 11.06 -20.29
CA SER A 235 1.49 11.51 -21.23
C SER A 235 2.24 12.77 -20.79
N GLY A 236 1.91 13.29 -19.60
CA GLY A 236 2.54 14.45 -19.00
C GLY A 236 3.18 14.11 -17.65
N GLU A 237 3.52 15.14 -16.90
CA GLU A 237 4.08 14.99 -15.56
C GLU A 237 3.08 14.32 -14.61
N LEU A 238 3.58 13.37 -13.82
CA LEU A 238 2.78 12.75 -12.77
C LEU A 238 2.78 13.70 -11.57
N ILE A 239 1.62 14.16 -11.13
CA ILE A 239 1.49 15.07 -10.00
C ILE A 239 0.43 14.54 -9.04
N ASP A 240 0.54 14.94 -7.78
CA ASP A 240 -0.46 14.63 -6.76
C ASP A 240 -0.64 13.12 -6.56
N THR A 241 0.49 12.43 -6.45
CA THR A 241 0.58 10.97 -6.28
C THR A 241 0.79 10.63 -4.79
N GLY A 242 0.21 9.53 -4.34
CA GLY A 242 0.35 9.06 -2.96
C GLY A 242 0.65 7.56 -2.87
N LYS A 243 1.16 7.11 -1.72
CA LYS A 243 1.26 5.69 -1.34
C LYS A 243 0.33 5.47 -0.16
N VAL A 244 -0.72 4.69 -0.39
CA VAL A 244 -1.77 4.39 0.62
C VAL A 244 -1.71 2.93 1.09
N GLY A 245 -0.92 2.09 0.42
CA GLY A 245 -0.80 0.66 0.72
C GLY A 245 -1.91 -0.17 0.06
N GLN A 246 -1.64 -1.46 -0.18
CA GLN A 246 -2.50 -2.32 -1.02
C GLN A 246 -3.90 -2.62 -0.44
N GLY A 247 -4.14 -2.31 0.83
CA GLY A 247 -5.42 -2.54 1.51
C GLY A 247 -6.34 -1.32 1.56
N SER A 248 -5.91 -0.16 1.06
CA SER A 248 -6.74 1.04 0.98
C SER A 248 -7.69 0.95 -0.22
N THR A 249 -8.90 1.49 -0.07
CA THR A 249 -9.89 1.67 -1.14
C THR A 249 -9.39 2.58 -2.26
N ASP A 250 -8.46 3.51 -1.97
CA ASP A 250 -7.82 4.40 -2.93
C ASP A 250 -6.58 3.79 -3.62
N SER A 251 -6.27 2.52 -3.33
CA SER A 251 -5.08 1.84 -3.84
C SER A 251 -5.26 1.33 -5.26
N ASP A 252 -4.44 1.85 -6.17
CA ASP A 252 -4.19 1.33 -7.51
C ASP A 252 -2.78 0.73 -7.66
N THR A 253 -2.56 0.06 -8.80
CA THR A 253 -1.22 -0.24 -9.31
C THR A 253 -0.89 0.73 -10.44
N LEU A 254 0.14 1.55 -10.23
CA LEU A 254 0.69 2.44 -11.24
C LEU A 254 1.76 1.71 -12.04
N TYR A 255 1.59 1.61 -13.34
CA TYR A 255 2.56 1.03 -14.27
C TYR A 255 3.42 2.16 -14.86
N LEU A 256 4.61 2.35 -14.32
CA LEU A 256 5.50 3.48 -14.62
C LEU A 256 6.52 3.11 -15.71
N ARG A 257 6.62 3.89 -16.78
CA ARG A 257 7.62 3.68 -17.84
C ARG A 257 9.02 4.07 -17.34
N LEU A 258 9.96 3.12 -17.37
CA LEU A 258 11.32 3.27 -16.86
C LEU A 258 12.37 2.78 -17.86
N ALA A 259 13.49 3.50 -17.91
CA ALA A 259 14.64 3.15 -18.73
C ALA A 259 15.30 1.86 -18.23
N GLY A 260 15.79 1.05 -19.16
CA GLY A 260 16.64 -0.11 -18.85
C GLY A 260 15.96 -1.25 -18.10
N LEU A 261 14.63 -1.31 -18.09
CA LEU A 261 13.90 -2.46 -17.54
C LEU A 261 14.02 -3.65 -18.52
N ASP A 262 15.07 -4.46 -18.36
CA ASP A 262 15.42 -5.58 -19.25
C ASP A 262 14.26 -6.58 -19.45
N THR A 263 14.22 -7.17 -20.65
CA THR A 263 13.32 -8.27 -21.01
C THR A 263 13.70 -9.57 -20.28
N GLY A 264 13.26 -9.77 -19.05
CA GLY A 264 13.38 -11.09 -18.44
C GLY A 264 13.14 -11.19 -16.94
N GLY A 265 11.91 -11.54 -16.57
CA GLY A 265 11.61 -12.30 -15.36
C GLY A 265 11.74 -11.56 -14.04
N SER A 266 10.76 -11.79 -13.16
CA SER A 266 10.85 -11.66 -11.70
C SER A 266 12.25 -11.34 -11.19
N THR A 267 12.39 -10.22 -10.48
CA THR A 267 13.44 -10.03 -9.48
C THR A 267 13.35 -11.16 -8.45
N THR A 268 13.79 -12.37 -8.80
CA THR A 268 14.31 -13.32 -7.85
C THR A 268 15.60 -12.68 -7.39
N SER A 269 15.47 -11.97 -6.27
CA SER A 269 16.54 -11.31 -5.56
C SER A 269 17.78 -12.21 -5.54
N ASN A 270 18.95 -11.60 -5.68
CA ASN A 270 20.26 -12.26 -5.55
C ASN A 270 20.41 -13.11 -4.25
N VAL A 271 19.45 -13.00 -3.32
CA VAL A 271 19.25 -13.88 -2.17
C VAL A 271 19.16 -15.35 -2.56
N PHE A 272 18.44 -15.74 -3.63
CA PHE A 272 18.35 -17.16 -4.01
C PHE A 272 19.69 -17.74 -4.49
N LYS A 273 20.54 -16.93 -5.14
CA LYS A 273 21.88 -17.35 -5.56
C LYS A 273 22.83 -17.60 -4.38
N ILE A 274 22.56 -17.01 -3.21
CA ILE A 274 23.38 -17.16 -1.99
C ILE A 274 22.76 -18.20 -1.04
N VAL A 275 21.43 -18.20 -0.87
CA VAL A 275 20.73 -19.05 0.10
C VAL A 275 20.74 -20.52 -0.32
N LEU A 276 20.59 -20.83 -1.61
CA LEU A 276 20.64 -22.21 -2.11
C LEU A 276 21.99 -22.90 -1.85
N PRO A 277 23.15 -22.32 -2.21
CA PRO A 277 24.43 -22.96 -1.91
C PRO A 277 24.71 -23.03 -0.40
N VAL A 278 24.33 -22.02 0.39
CA VAL A 278 24.52 -22.04 1.85
C VAL A 278 23.70 -23.14 2.52
N LEU A 279 22.42 -23.31 2.14
CA LEU A 279 21.58 -24.39 2.65
C LEU A 279 22.11 -25.77 2.25
N ALA A 280 22.58 -25.91 1.00
CA ALA A 280 23.20 -27.15 0.53
C ALA A 280 24.48 -27.48 1.32
N SER A 281 25.33 -26.49 1.62
CA SER A 281 26.54 -26.67 2.43
C SER A 281 26.24 -27.04 3.88
N ILE A 282 25.18 -26.47 4.48
CA ILE A 282 24.78 -26.82 5.86
C ILE A 282 24.28 -28.27 5.90
N LEU A 283 23.46 -28.68 4.92
CA LEU A 283 22.96 -30.05 4.82
C LEU A 283 24.09 -31.08 4.63
N THR A 284 25.10 -30.78 3.81
CA THR A 284 26.22 -31.71 3.62
C THR A 284 27.06 -31.87 4.89
N VAL A 285 27.32 -30.79 5.64
CA VAL A 285 28.05 -30.84 6.91
C VAL A 285 27.25 -31.64 7.97
N LEU A 286 25.93 -31.47 8.03
CA LEU A 286 25.06 -32.25 8.93
C LEU A 286 25.05 -33.74 8.57
N CYS A 287 25.02 -34.09 7.29
CA CYS A 287 25.11 -35.49 6.85
C CYS A 287 26.48 -36.12 7.21
N ILE A 288 27.57 -35.37 7.05
CA ILE A 288 28.91 -35.83 7.42
C ILE A 288 29.04 -36.00 8.94
N SER A 289 28.48 -35.09 9.74
CA SER A 289 28.52 -35.19 11.20
C SER A 289 27.68 -36.37 11.72
N PHE A 290 26.50 -36.60 11.15
CA PHE A 290 25.65 -37.76 11.50
C PHE A 290 26.31 -39.09 11.15
N THR A 291 26.94 -39.20 9.98
CA THR A 291 27.68 -40.42 9.58
C THR A 291 28.88 -40.66 10.49
N TRP A 292 29.63 -39.62 10.86
CA TRP A 292 30.71 -39.70 11.83
C TRP A 292 30.23 -40.14 13.22
N LEU A 293 29.11 -39.60 13.71
CA LEU A 293 28.52 -40.00 14.99
C LEU A 293 28.04 -41.46 14.98
N LYS A 294 27.46 -41.93 13.86
CA LYS A 294 27.08 -43.34 13.67
C LYS A 294 28.30 -44.26 13.66
N ILE A 295 29.39 -43.86 13.01
CA ILE A 295 30.65 -44.63 12.98
C ILE A 295 31.28 -44.68 14.39
N LYS A 296 31.34 -43.54 15.08
CA LYS A 296 31.85 -43.46 16.47
C LYS A 296 30.98 -44.27 17.43
N GLY A 297 29.65 -44.24 17.26
CA GLY A 297 28.71 -45.08 17.99
C GLY A 297 28.91 -46.58 17.73
N LYS A 298 29.10 -46.99 16.46
CA LYS A 298 29.42 -48.39 16.11
C LYS A 298 30.79 -48.84 16.65
N ARG A 299 31.81 -47.97 16.64
CA ARG A 299 33.13 -48.27 17.24
C ARG A 299 33.03 -48.43 18.75
N ARG A 300 32.34 -47.53 19.44
CA ARG A 300 32.11 -47.63 20.90
C ARG A 300 31.30 -48.87 21.28
N ASN A 301 30.32 -49.26 20.46
CA ASN A 301 29.56 -50.49 20.68
C ASN A 301 30.40 -51.75 20.40
N ARG A 302 31.29 -51.73 19.40
CA ARG A 302 32.25 -52.82 19.17
C ARG A 302 33.27 -52.93 20.30
N GLU A 303 33.77 -51.83 20.83
CA GLU A 303 34.68 -51.82 21.98
C GLU A 303 34.00 -52.37 23.23
N LYS A 304 32.77 -51.93 23.55
CA LYS A 304 31.98 -52.51 24.66
C LYS A 304 31.70 -54.01 24.47
N HIS A 305 31.39 -54.46 23.25
CA HIS A 305 31.18 -55.89 22.98
C HIS A 305 32.49 -56.68 23.11
N ARG A 306 33.64 -56.06 22.81
CA ARG A 306 34.96 -56.69 22.94
C ARG A 306 35.40 -56.78 24.41
N GLU A 307 35.12 -55.77 25.24
CA GLU A 307 35.31 -55.84 26.70
C GLU A 307 34.40 -56.90 27.34
N LEU A 308 33.11 -56.94 26.99
CA LEU A 308 32.18 -57.97 27.48
C LEU A 308 32.60 -59.40 27.09
N ILE A 309 33.17 -59.59 25.89
CA ILE A 309 33.70 -60.90 25.46
C ILE A 309 34.99 -61.24 26.23
N LEU A 310 35.85 -60.26 26.53
CA LEU A 310 37.10 -60.45 27.28
C LEU A 310 36.83 -60.79 28.76
N ASP A 311 35.85 -60.15 29.40
CA ASP A 311 35.44 -60.45 30.78
C ASP A 311 34.83 -61.86 30.91
N VAL A 312 34.10 -62.32 29.88
CA VAL A 312 33.53 -63.69 29.84
C VAL A 312 34.59 -64.75 29.54
N THR A 313 35.73 -64.42 28.91
CA THR A 313 36.82 -65.36 28.64
C THR A 313 37.93 -65.39 29.68
N ILE A 314 37.96 -64.45 30.64
CA ILE A 314 39.00 -64.34 31.69
C ILE A 314 38.41 -64.56 33.11
N THR A 315 37.25 -65.18 33.24
CA THR A 315 36.80 -65.75 34.53
C THR A 315 37.40 -67.15 34.71
N PRO A 316 38.36 -67.36 35.62
CA PRO A 316 38.94 -68.68 35.85
C PRO A 316 37.93 -69.54 36.63
N ALA A 317 37.63 -70.72 36.09
CA ALA A 317 37.06 -71.81 36.86
C ALA A 317 38.08 -72.24 37.93
N ASN A 318 37.93 -71.74 39.17
CA ASN A 318 38.35 -72.38 40.41
C ASN A 318 38.03 -71.47 41.62
N GLU A 319 36.78 -71.49 42.07
CA GLU A 319 36.44 -71.58 43.50
C GLU A 319 35.10 -72.33 43.63
N MET A 320 35.12 -73.58 43.21
CA MET A 320 34.28 -74.61 43.82
C MET A 320 35.15 -75.38 44.80
N VAL A 321 34.58 -75.71 45.95
CA VAL A 321 35.11 -76.62 46.99
C VAL A 321 35.99 -75.97 48.07
N LYS A 322 35.34 -75.32 49.05
CA LYS A 322 35.60 -75.50 50.50
C LYS A 322 34.61 -74.71 51.38
N GLN A 323 33.35 -75.16 51.42
CA GLN A 323 32.50 -74.98 52.61
C GLN A 323 31.38 -76.04 52.70
N TRP A 324 31.72 -77.28 52.32
CA TRP A 324 31.00 -78.49 52.75
C TRP A 324 32.04 -79.41 53.40
N LEU A 325 31.72 -79.94 54.60
CA LEU A 325 32.53 -80.65 55.62
C LEU A 325 33.06 -79.71 56.71
N HIS A 326 32.48 -79.59 57.91
CA HIS A 326 31.56 -80.45 58.68
C HIS A 326 30.38 -79.60 59.22
N GLY A 327 29.14 -80.10 59.23
CA GLY A 327 28.54 -80.66 60.45
C GLY A 327 28.53 -79.64 61.58
N SER A 328 27.39 -79.12 62.06
CA SER A 328 26.23 -79.89 62.52
C SER A 328 25.09 -78.92 62.83
#